data_AF-A0A7S0BKR0-F1
#
_entry.id   AF-A0A7S0BKR0-F1
#
_cell.length_a   1.000
_cell.length_b   1.000
_cell.length_c   1.000
_cell.angle_alpha   90.00
_cell.angle_beta   90.00
_cell.angle_gamma   90.00
#
_symmetry.space_group_name_H-M   'P 1'
#
loop_
_entity.id
_entity.type
_entity.pdbx_description
1 polymer ?
#
loop_
_entity_poly.entity_id
_entity_poly.type
_entity_poly.pdbx_seq_one_letter_code
_entity_poly.pdbx_strand_id
1 'polypeptide(L)'
;GSQTTHTSWFLDAFNYAMQTGVDIVSLSIGGPDHFDQPFMDKVNEVTAAGIIFVSAIGNDGLFGSVNNPADMMDVVGIGGLERNTKIASFSSRGMTTSELRFPNPSYGRIKPDIATIARDLRGPGLGFRRCISLSGTSVATPIVTGSIALLLSAIPQERRRAVLNPATVKRALIRGSKRLLDSSIYEQGAGFLDVQASLDEMLTIDKEYMHNEGSEMELQLLPFYLDFTTEECPYMWPFCKQPFYATMQPVSVNVTVLNPNSALSEVKEVLWVPSHGEDVLLMHYTLPPRFWPWAGGLGLHISVKPESDGFNG
;
A
#
# COMPACT_ATOMS: atom_id res chain seq x y z
N GLY A 1 -25.07 -15.66 16.24
CA GLY A 1 -24.99 -16.50 15.04
C GLY A 1 -23.65 -16.27 14.39
N SER A 2 -22.93 -17.33 14.05
CA SER A 2 -21.70 -17.23 13.25
C SER A 2 -22.06 -16.51 11.95
N GLN A 3 -21.53 -15.30 11.73
CA GLN A 3 -21.63 -14.65 10.43
C GLN A 3 -20.58 -15.29 9.53
N THR A 4 -21.02 -16.25 8.71
CA THR A 4 -20.16 -16.91 7.72
C THR A 4 -20.18 -16.11 6.43
N THR A 5 -19.01 -15.76 5.92
CA THR A 5 -18.84 -15.21 4.58
C THR A 5 -18.05 -16.20 3.74
N HIS A 6 -18.58 -16.55 2.56
CA HIS A 6 -17.96 -17.53 1.67
C HIS A 6 -17.30 -16.84 0.48
N THR A 7 -16.13 -17.34 0.08
CA THR A 7 -15.39 -16.91 -1.10
C THR A 7 -16.27 -16.79 -2.34
N SER A 8 -17.12 -17.78 -2.58
CA SER A 8 -18.04 -17.80 -3.73
C SER A 8 -18.96 -16.58 -3.81
N TRP A 9 -19.38 -16.03 -2.67
CA TRP A 9 -20.23 -14.82 -2.66
C TRP A 9 -19.44 -13.57 -3.04
N PHE A 10 -18.17 -13.48 -2.63
CA PHE A 10 -17.30 -12.40 -3.08
C PHE A 10 -17.02 -12.50 -4.58
N LEU A 11 -16.74 -13.70 -5.09
CA LEU A 11 -16.50 -13.89 -6.53
C LEU A 11 -17.68 -13.41 -7.38
N ASP A 12 -18.91 -13.75 -6.98
CA ASP A 12 -20.12 -13.32 -7.66
C ASP A 12 -20.34 -11.80 -7.57
N ALA A 13 -20.18 -11.22 -6.37
CA ALA A 13 -20.29 -9.78 -6.18
C ALA A 13 -19.24 -8.98 -6.99
N PHE A 14 -18.02 -9.50 -7.10
CA PHE A 14 -16.95 -8.87 -7.87
C PHE A 14 -17.19 -8.99 -9.38
N ASN A 15 -17.74 -10.11 -9.86
CA ASN A 15 -18.22 -10.20 -11.24
C ASN A 15 -19.30 -9.16 -11.55
N TYR A 16 -20.26 -8.98 -10.65
CA TYR A 16 -21.29 -7.97 -10.79
C TYR A 16 -20.72 -6.54 -10.80
N ALA A 17 -19.74 -6.25 -9.92
CA ALA A 17 -19.04 -4.96 -9.88
C ALA A 17 -18.32 -4.66 -11.21
N MET A 18 -17.62 -5.65 -11.77
CA MET A 18 -16.99 -5.53 -13.09
C MET A 18 -18.01 -5.31 -14.21
N GLN A 19 -19.10 -6.09 -14.21
CA GLN A 19 -20.16 -5.98 -15.23
C GLN A 19 -20.86 -4.61 -15.19
N THR A 20 -21.04 -4.04 -14.00
CA THR A 20 -21.65 -2.71 -13.83
C THR A 20 -20.67 -1.56 -14.08
N GLY A 21 -19.37 -1.84 -14.18
CA GLY A 21 -18.35 -0.84 -14.49
C GLY A 21 -18.07 0.15 -13.38
N VAL A 22 -18.26 -0.25 -12.10
CA VAL A 22 -17.96 0.62 -10.95
C VAL A 22 -16.48 1.04 -10.94
N ASP A 23 -16.20 2.23 -10.41
CA ASP A 23 -14.82 2.73 -10.32
C ASP A 23 -14.08 2.22 -9.07
N ILE A 24 -14.81 2.02 -7.96
CA ILE A 24 -14.23 1.71 -6.65
C ILE A 24 -15.06 0.64 -5.94
N VAL A 25 -14.39 -0.37 -5.39
CA VAL A 25 -14.98 -1.36 -4.47
C VAL A 25 -14.45 -1.11 -3.07
N SER A 26 -15.36 -0.86 -2.13
CA SER A 26 -15.07 -0.69 -0.71
C SER A 26 -15.32 -1.99 0.03
N LEU A 27 -14.26 -2.63 0.55
CA LEU A 27 -14.35 -3.90 1.25
C LEU A 27 -13.96 -3.72 2.73
N SER A 28 -14.97 -3.60 3.58
CA SER A 28 -14.79 -3.44 5.03
C SER A 28 -14.78 -4.78 5.78
N ILE A 29 -14.28 -5.83 5.13
CA ILE A 29 -14.16 -7.19 5.63
C ILE A 29 -12.84 -7.78 5.15
N GLY A 30 -12.24 -8.62 5.97
CA GLY A 30 -11.01 -9.32 5.67
C GLY A 30 -10.73 -10.39 6.72
N GLY A 31 -9.71 -11.20 6.48
CA GLY A 31 -9.27 -12.23 7.42
C GLY A 31 -7.79 -12.57 7.24
N PRO A 32 -7.24 -13.41 8.12
CA PRO A 32 -5.84 -13.81 8.05
C PRO A 32 -5.55 -14.77 6.88
N ASP A 33 -6.58 -15.23 6.17
CA ASP A 33 -6.47 -16.20 5.09
C ASP A 33 -5.92 -15.57 3.81
N HIS A 34 -4.61 -15.73 3.62
CA HIS A 34 -3.88 -15.39 2.41
C HIS A 34 -3.55 -16.64 1.56
N PHE A 35 -4.23 -17.77 1.82
CA PHE A 35 -4.12 -19.02 1.07
C PHE A 35 -5.32 -19.27 0.15
N ASP A 36 -6.40 -18.48 0.28
CA ASP A 36 -7.56 -18.50 -0.63
C ASP A 36 -7.20 -17.94 -2.02
N GLN A 37 -6.56 -18.79 -2.83
CA GLN A 37 -6.11 -18.43 -4.17
C GLN A 37 -7.26 -17.98 -5.10
N PRO A 38 -8.44 -18.64 -5.14
CA PRO A 38 -9.58 -18.14 -5.92
C PRO A 38 -9.99 -16.71 -5.56
N PHE A 39 -10.01 -16.36 -4.27
CA PHE A 39 -10.33 -15.00 -3.84
C PHE A 39 -9.28 -14.00 -4.32
N MET A 40 -8.00 -14.28 -4.09
CA MET A 40 -6.89 -13.41 -4.50
C MET A 40 -6.83 -13.22 -6.02
N ASP A 41 -7.03 -14.29 -6.79
CA ASP A 41 -7.04 -14.22 -8.26
C ASP A 41 -8.15 -13.32 -8.77
N LYS A 42 -9.35 -13.39 -8.16
CA LYS A 42 -10.46 -12.50 -8.52
C LYS A 42 -10.18 -11.05 -8.12
N VAL A 43 -9.58 -10.79 -6.96
CA VAL A 43 -9.19 -9.43 -6.59
C VAL A 43 -8.19 -8.87 -7.61
N ASN A 44 -7.20 -9.67 -8.03
CA ASN A 44 -6.26 -9.27 -9.09
C ASN A 44 -6.94 -9.04 -10.45
N GLU A 45 -7.94 -9.85 -10.81
CA GLU A 45 -8.72 -9.65 -12.05
C GLU A 45 -9.49 -8.32 -12.01
N VAL A 46 -10.12 -7.99 -10.88
CA VAL A 46 -10.87 -6.74 -10.71
C VAL A 46 -9.93 -5.53 -10.77
N THR A 47 -8.79 -5.59 -10.09
CA THR A 47 -7.80 -4.49 -10.11
C THR A 47 -7.10 -4.36 -11.47
N ALA A 48 -6.87 -5.47 -12.18
CA ALA A 48 -6.38 -5.45 -13.57
C ALA A 48 -7.34 -4.72 -14.52
N ALA A 49 -8.65 -4.81 -14.28
CA ALA A 49 -9.67 -4.06 -15.03
C ALA A 49 -9.73 -2.56 -14.68
N GLY A 50 -8.83 -2.06 -13.83
CA GLY A 50 -8.75 -0.65 -13.42
C GLY A 50 -9.69 -0.28 -12.27
N ILE A 51 -10.41 -1.24 -11.69
CA ILE A 51 -11.29 -0.99 -10.55
C ILE A 51 -10.45 -0.89 -9.27
N ILE A 52 -10.67 0.17 -8.49
CA ILE A 52 -9.90 0.43 -7.29
C ILE A 52 -10.47 -0.36 -6.12
N PHE A 53 -9.66 -1.23 -5.53
CA PHE A 53 -10.03 -1.92 -4.30
C PHE A 53 -9.51 -1.16 -3.08
N VAL A 54 -10.41 -0.86 -2.13
CA VAL A 54 -10.06 -0.22 -0.86
C VAL A 54 -10.48 -1.17 0.26
N SER A 55 -9.54 -1.58 1.11
CA SER A 55 -9.79 -2.58 2.15
C SER A 55 -9.21 -2.20 3.50
N ALA A 56 -9.94 -2.57 4.55
CA ALA A 56 -9.50 -2.42 5.93
C ALA A 56 -8.33 -3.37 6.25
N ILE A 57 -7.29 -2.90 6.94
CA ILE A 57 -6.16 -3.79 7.31
C ILE A 57 -6.45 -4.77 8.45
N GLY A 58 -7.58 -4.63 9.14
CA GLY A 58 -7.93 -5.45 10.30
C GLY A 58 -7.98 -4.66 11.61
N ASN A 59 -8.48 -5.33 12.66
CA ASN A 59 -8.71 -4.75 13.98
C ASN A 59 -8.03 -5.57 15.11
N ASP A 60 -6.97 -6.31 14.77
CA ASP A 60 -6.30 -7.24 15.70
C ASP A 60 -5.22 -6.53 16.56
N GLY A 61 -4.69 -5.39 16.09
CA GLY A 61 -3.75 -4.56 16.85
C GLY A 61 -2.31 -5.08 16.95
N LEU A 62 -2.06 -6.33 16.54
CA LEU A 62 -0.75 -7.00 16.67
C LEU A 62 0.15 -6.74 15.45
N PHE A 63 1.47 -6.77 15.64
CA PHE A 63 2.41 -6.79 14.52
C PHE A 63 2.29 -8.11 13.74
N GLY A 64 2.23 -8.04 12.41
CA GLY A 64 2.05 -9.20 11.53
C GLY A 64 0.60 -9.66 11.39
N SER A 65 -0.38 -8.80 11.72
CA SER A 65 -1.82 -9.11 11.67
C SER A 65 -2.58 -8.39 10.55
N VAL A 66 -1.87 -7.97 9.50
CA VAL A 66 -2.49 -7.32 8.34
C VAL A 66 -3.33 -8.37 7.60
N ASN A 67 -4.63 -8.10 7.45
CA ASN A 67 -5.59 -9.03 6.86
C ASN A 67 -5.64 -8.95 5.32
N ASN A 68 -6.02 -10.06 4.70
CA ASN A 68 -6.35 -10.14 3.27
C ASN A 68 -7.79 -9.63 3.02
N PRO A 69 -8.05 -8.88 1.92
CA PRO A 69 -7.16 -8.53 0.81
C PRO A 69 -6.36 -7.23 1.00
N ALA A 70 -6.41 -6.57 2.17
CA ALA A 70 -5.68 -5.32 2.37
C ALA A 70 -4.15 -5.48 2.30
N ASP A 71 -3.63 -6.69 2.51
CA ASP A 71 -2.24 -7.08 2.32
C ASP A 71 -1.81 -7.20 0.84
N MET A 72 -2.77 -7.23 -0.10
CA MET A 72 -2.47 -7.35 -1.53
C MET A 72 -1.90 -6.04 -2.10
N MET A 73 -1.09 -6.20 -3.15
CA MET A 73 -0.24 -5.15 -3.72
C MET A 73 -1.07 -4.04 -4.39
N ASP A 74 -2.07 -4.44 -5.16
CA ASP A 74 -2.99 -3.56 -5.91
C ASP A 74 -4.20 -3.10 -5.10
N VAL A 75 -4.31 -3.53 -3.84
CA VAL A 75 -5.36 -3.07 -2.93
C VAL A 75 -4.84 -1.89 -2.13
N VAL A 76 -5.68 -0.86 -1.94
CA VAL A 76 -5.42 0.25 -1.03
C VAL A 76 -5.80 -0.19 0.38
N GLY A 77 -4.79 -0.55 1.18
CA GLY A 77 -4.94 -1.01 2.56
C GLY A 77 -4.99 0.16 3.54
N ILE A 78 -6.07 0.25 4.32
CA ILE A 78 -6.35 1.41 5.18
C ILE A 78 -6.18 1.09 6.67
N GLY A 79 -5.24 1.80 7.30
CA GLY A 79 -5.02 1.79 8.75
C GLY A 79 -5.94 2.72 9.52
N GLY A 80 -6.02 2.49 10.83
CA GLY A 80 -6.93 3.21 11.72
C GLY A 80 -6.21 4.12 12.72
N LEU A 81 -6.68 5.35 12.81
CA LEU A 81 -6.22 6.36 13.77
C LEU A 81 -7.29 6.72 14.79
N GLU A 82 -6.85 7.19 15.94
CA GLU A 82 -7.68 7.90 16.90
C GLU A 82 -7.88 9.36 16.49
N ARG A 83 -8.83 10.07 17.12
CA ARG A 83 -9.11 11.49 16.84
C ARG A 83 -7.92 12.43 17.11
N ASN A 84 -7.00 12.02 17.97
CA ASN A 84 -5.75 12.74 18.26
C ASN A 84 -4.61 12.35 17.30
N THR A 85 -4.93 11.68 16.18
CA THR A 85 -3.98 11.20 15.16
C THR A 85 -2.94 10.19 15.63
N LYS A 86 -3.13 9.56 16.81
CA LYS A 86 -2.36 8.37 17.20
C LYS A 86 -2.90 7.13 16.50
N ILE A 87 -2.05 6.12 16.30
CA ILE A 87 -2.50 4.82 15.80
C ILE A 87 -3.54 4.24 16.75
N ALA A 88 -4.70 3.85 16.23
CA ALA A 88 -5.72 3.21 17.05
C ALA A 88 -5.20 1.87 17.57
N SER A 89 -5.41 1.57 18.84
CA SER A 89 -4.88 0.34 19.47
C SER A 89 -5.32 -0.94 18.77
N PHE A 90 -6.51 -0.95 18.17
CA PHE A 90 -7.02 -2.07 17.41
C PHE A 90 -6.45 -2.14 15.99
N SER A 91 -5.91 -1.06 15.42
CA SER A 91 -5.44 -1.09 14.03
C SER A 91 -4.33 -2.14 13.90
N SER A 92 -4.57 -3.15 13.05
CA SER A 92 -3.55 -4.12 12.66
C SER A 92 -2.31 -3.37 12.11
N ARG A 93 -1.15 -4.00 12.19
CA ARG A 93 0.14 -3.36 11.84
C ARG A 93 1.19 -4.41 11.55
N GLY A 94 2.37 -3.96 11.13
CA GLY A 94 3.50 -4.82 10.82
C GLY A 94 3.58 -5.16 9.34
N MET A 95 4.61 -5.93 9.01
CA MET A 95 4.82 -6.45 7.66
C MET A 95 3.68 -7.40 7.26
N THR A 96 3.40 -7.48 5.97
CA THR A 96 2.50 -8.51 5.44
C THR A 96 3.06 -9.91 5.68
N THR A 97 2.17 -10.89 5.84
CA THR A 97 2.52 -12.31 6.00
C THR A 97 2.18 -13.13 4.75
N SER A 98 1.53 -12.51 3.76
CA SER A 98 1.19 -13.09 2.45
C SER A 98 2.36 -13.81 1.78
N GLU A 99 3.58 -13.30 1.95
CA GLU A 99 4.81 -13.80 1.33
C GLU A 99 5.25 -15.14 1.92
N LEU A 100 4.79 -15.49 3.12
CA LEU A 100 5.11 -16.75 3.79
C LEU A 100 4.48 -17.96 3.10
N ARG A 101 3.51 -17.76 2.20
CA ARG A 101 2.86 -18.85 1.45
C ARG A 101 3.75 -19.46 0.37
N PHE A 102 4.79 -18.75 -0.06
CA PHE A 102 5.67 -19.21 -1.14
C PHE A 102 6.74 -20.17 -0.61
N PRO A 103 7.18 -21.18 -1.40
CA PRO A 103 8.21 -22.14 -0.96
C PRO A 103 9.53 -21.50 -0.52
N ASN A 104 9.91 -20.40 -1.16
CA ASN A 104 11.02 -19.54 -0.75
C ASN A 104 10.42 -18.21 -0.26
N PRO A 105 10.03 -18.12 1.02
CA PRO A 105 9.31 -16.97 1.53
C PRO A 105 10.21 -15.72 1.46
N SER A 106 9.64 -14.62 0.98
CA SER A 106 10.29 -13.32 0.96
C SER A 106 10.00 -12.54 2.23
N TYR A 107 10.73 -11.45 2.45
CA TYR A 107 10.44 -10.49 3.51
C TYR A 107 9.09 -9.82 3.25
N GLY A 108 8.33 -9.53 4.31
CA GLY A 108 7.00 -8.93 4.17
C GLY A 108 7.05 -7.48 3.69
N ARG A 109 5.98 -7.05 3.02
CA ARG A 109 5.81 -5.70 2.46
C ARG A 109 5.27 -4.72 3.52
N ILE A 110 5.38 -3.44 3.19
CA ILE A 110 4.80 -2.35 3.99
C ILE A 110 3.29 -2.30 3.78
N LYS A 111 2.54 -2.41 4.89
CA LYS A 111 1.12 -2.08 5.00
C LYS A 111 0.84 -1.45 6.37
N PRO A 112 -0.19 -0.61 6.55
CA PRO A 112 -1.12 -0.11 5.52
C PRO A 112 -0.43 0.75 4.45
N ASP A 113 -1.15 1.10 3.39
CA ASP A 113 -0.67 2.11 2.43
C ASP A 113 -0.79 3.52 3.03
N ILE A 114 -1.93 3.81 3.67
CA ILE A 114 -2.21 5.06 4.40
C ILE A 114 -3.10 4.77 5.61
N ALA A 115 -3.25 5.74 6.51
CA ALA A 115 -4.17 5.66 7.64
C ALA A 115 -5.15 6.84 7.68
N THR A 116 -6.31 6.65 8.31
CA THR A 116 -7.24 7.76 8.61
C THR A 116 -8.00 7.48 9.91
N ILE A 117 -8.79 8.45 10.37
CA ILE A 117 -9.56 8.33 11.60
C ILE A 117 -10.49 7.11 11.51
N ALA A 118 -10.41 6.25 12.52
CA ALA A 118 -11.16 5.00 12.61
C ALA A 118 -11.88 4.84 13.94
N ARG A 119 -11.66 5.73 14.91
CA ARG A 119 -12.21 5.64 16.27
C ARG A 119 -13.25 6.72 16.54
N ASP A 120 -14.33 6.32 17.20
CA ASP A 120 -15.42 7.19 17.66
C ASP A 120 -16.01 8.08 16.56
N LEU A 121 -16.23 7.50 15.39
CA LEU A 121 -16.85 8.16 14.25
C LEU A 121 -18.37 7.99 14.30
N ARG A 122 -19.08 9.04 13.89
CA ARG A 122 -20.54 9.05 13.86
C ARG A 122 -21.04 8.57 12.50
N GLY A 123 -21.77 7.47 12.49
CA GLY A 123 -22.35 6.87 11.28
C GLY A 123 -23.79 6.41 11.47
N PRO A 124 -24.48 6.04 10.38
CA PRO A 124 -25.84 5.55 10.46
C PRO A 124 -25.89 4.22 11.22
N GLY A 125 -26.77 4.13 12.21
CA GLY A 125 -27.12 2.87 12.84
C GLY A 125 -28.06 2.05 11.96
N LEU A 126 -28.23 0.77 12.32
CA LEU A 126 -29.14 -0.14 11.63
C LEU A 126 -30.53 0.50 11.42
N GLY A 127 -31.04 0.40 10.19
CA GLY A 127 -32.32 0.99 9.78
C GLY A 127 -32.27 2.51 9.52
N PHE A 128 -31.10 3.15 9.54
CA PHE A 128 -30.88 4.58 9.23
C PHE A 128 -31.67 5.57 10.10
N ARG A 129 -32.19 5.12 11.25
CA ARG A 129 -33.04 5.94 12.15
C ARG A 129 -32.28 6.74 13.20
N ARG A 130 -31.03 6.38 13.48
CA ARG A 130 -30.18 7.03 14.48
C ARG A 130 -28.73 7.06 14.04
N CYS A 131 -27.99 8.04 14.51
CA CYS A 131 -26.54 8.10 14.37
C CYS A 131 -25.89 7.42 15.58
N ILE A 132 -24.95 6.50 15.35
CA ILE A 132 -24.23 5.75 16.38
C ILE A 132 -22.72 5.98 16.27
N SER A 133 -22.01 5.79 17.39
CA SER A 133 -20.55 5.79 17.39
C SER A 133 -20.04 4.45 16.88
N LEU A 134 -19.13 4.47 15.91
CA LEU A 134 -18.50 3.31 15.29
C LEU A 134 -16.98 3.44 15.42
N SER A 135 -16.32 2.31 15.66
CA SER A 135 -14.87 2.22 15.67
C SER A 135 -14.40 0.97 14.90
N GLY A 136 -13.34 1.11 14.12
CA GLY A 136 -12.73 0.03 13.35
C GLY A 136 -12.15 0.53 12.03
N THR A 137 -11.17 -0.17 11.48
CA THR A 137 -10.61 0.09 10.14
C THR A 137 -11.67 -0.06 9.04
N SER A 138 -12.72 -0.85 9.29
CA SER A 138 -13.97 -0.89 8.51
C SER A 138 -14.66 0.48 8.37
N VAL A 139 -14.48 1.40 9.31
CA VAL A 139 -15.05 2.76 9.23
C VAL A 139 -14.11 3.73 8.49
N ALA A 140 -12.79 3.49 8.58
CA ALA A 140 -11.79 4.25 7.84
C ALA A 140 -11.83 3.96 6.32
N THR A 141 -12.11 2.72 5.94
CA THR A 141 -12.20 2.26 4.54
C THR A 141 -13.18 3.09 3.69
N PRO A 142 -14.45 3.28 4.07
CA PRO A 142 -15.38 4.10 3.30
C PRO A 142 -15.03 5.60 3.30
N ILE A 143 -14.31 6.12 4.32
CA ILE A 143 -13.79 7.50 4.29
C ILE A 143 -12.82 7.65 3.12
N VAL A 144 -11.82 6.77 3.02
CA VAL A 144 -10.84 6.81 1.92
C VAL A 144 -11.51 6.53 0.58
N THR A 145 -12.48 5.61 0.53
CA THR A 145 -13.28 5.35 -0.68
C THR A 145 -13.97 6.62 -1.18
N GLY A 146 -14.62 7.37 -0.28
CA GLY A 146 -15.27 8.64 -0.62
C GLY A 146 -14.26 9.72 -1.02
N SER A 147 -13.10 9.76 -0.38
CA SER A 147 -12.00 10.66 -0.78
C SER A 147 -11.52 10.35 -2.19
N ILE A 148 -11.25 9.08 -2.54
CA ILE A 148 -10.87 8.68 -3.90
C ILE A 148 -11.96 9.08 -4.90
N ALA A 149 -13.24 8.85 -4.59
CA ALA A 149 -14.35 9.28 -5.45
C ALA A 149 -14.33 10.81 -5.69
N LEU A 150 -14.01 11.60 -4.66
CA LEU A 150 -13.84 13.05 -4.79
C LEU A 150 -12.64 13.40 -5.68
N LEU A 151 -11.48 12.73 -5.51
CA LEU A 151 -10.30 12.94 -6.37
C LEU A 151 -10.64 12.70 -7.84
N LEU A 152 -11.32 11.58 -8.12
CA LEU A 152 -11.73 11.19 -9.48
C LEU A 152 -12.78 12.12 -10.07
N SER A 153 -13.63 12.74 -9.24
CA SER A 153 -14.64 13.70 -9.70
C SER A 153 -14.04 14.98 -10.26
N ALA A 154 -12.82 15.34 -9.83
CA ALA A 154 -12.09 16.50 -10.34
C ALA A 154 -11.45 16.24 -11.72
N ILE A 155 -11.28 14.97 -12.11
CA ILE A 155 -10.78 14.60 -13.43
C ILE A 155 -11.95 14.58 -14.44
N PRO A 156 -11.82 15.26 -15.60
CA PRO A 156 -12.85 15.25 -16.64
C PRO A 156 -13.21 13.83 -17.09
N GLN A 157 -14.51 13.61 -17.32
CA GLN A 157 -15.08 12.27 -17.49
C GLN A 157 -14.44 11.50 -18.64
N GLU A 158 -14.15 12.18 -19.75
CA GLU A 158 -13.52 11.63 -20.94
C GLU A 158 -12.06 11.16 -20.71
N ARG A 159 -11.38 11.69 -19.68
CA ARG A 159 -10.00 11.33 -19.33
C ARG A 159 -9.89 10.42 -18.12
N ARG A 160 -10.90 10.42 -17.25
CA ARG A 160 -10.89 9.68 -15.98
C ARG A 160 -10.44 8.22 -16.16
N ARG A 161 -10.95 7.52 -17.18
CA ARG A 161 -10.60 6.11 -17.43
C ARG A 161 -9.14 5.89 -17.84
N ALA A 162 -8.48 6.89 -18.43
CA ALA A 162 -7.09 6.77 -18.85
C ALA A 162 -6.11 6.80 -17.66
N VAL A 163 -6.48 7.55 -16.61
CA VAL A 163 -5.65 7.70 -15.41
C VAL A 163 -6.16 6.89 -14.21
N LEU A 164 -7.31 6.21 -14.33
CA LEU A 164 -7.90 5.41 -13.26
C LEU A 164 -7.31 4.00 -13.24
N ASN A 165 -6.34 3.77 -12.36
CA ASN A 165 -5.86 2.44 -12.01
C ASN A 165 -5.32 2.41 -10.56
N PRO A 166 -5.12 1.23 -9.98
CA PRO A 166 -4.58 1.10 -8.63
C PRO A 166 -3.28 1.86 -8.38
N ALA A 167 -2.33 1.85 -9.33
CA ALA A 167 -1.03 2.48 -9.16
C ALA A 167 -1.13 4.01 -9.09
N THR A 168 -1.92 4.65 -9.96
CA THR A 168 -2.12 6.12 -9.94
C THR A 168 -2.85 6.58 -8.69
N VAL A 169 -3.90 5.86 -8.26
CA VAL A 169 -4.64 6.20 -7.04
C VAL A 169 -3.76 6.01 -5.81
N LYS A 170 -2.98 4.92 -5.74
CA LYS A 170 -2.03 4.73 -4.64
C LYS A 170 -0.94 5.79 -4.64
N ARG A 171 -0.40 6.19 -5.80
CA ARG A 171 0.56 7.31 -5.90
C ARG A 171 -0.02 8.59 -5.31
N ALA A 172 -1.24 8.97 -5.73
CA ALA A 172 -1.92 10.15 -5.22
C ALA A 172 -2.07 10.15 -3.69
N LEU A 173 -2.53 9.03 -3.14
CA LEU A 173 -2.74 8.87 -1.69
C LEU A 173 -1.42 8.82 -0.90
N ILE A 174 -0.41 8.10 -1.40
CA ILE A 174 0.88 7.95 -0.73
C ILE A 174 1.65 9.26 -0.71
N ARG A 175 1.78 9.94 -1.85
CA ARG A 175 2.48 11.24 -1.94
C ARG A 175 1.72 12.36 -1.25
N GLY A 176 0.38 12.31 -1.26
CA GLY A 176 -0.46 13.28 -0.57
C GLY A 176 -0.50 13.11 0.95
N SER A 177 -0.15 11.95 1.49
CA SER A 177 -0.31 11.69 2.93
C SER A 177 0.63 12.50 3.82
N LYS A 178 0.12 12.89 4.99
CA LYS A 178 0.89 13.57 6.04
C LYS A 178 1.42 12.57 7.05
N ARG A 179 2.74 12.49 7.17
CA ARG A 179 3.40 11.63 8.17
C ARG A 179 3.08 12.04 9.61
N LEU A 180 2.92 11.01 10.45
CA LEU A 180 2.79 11.09 11.89
C LEU A 180 4.17 10.88 12.53
N LEU A 181 4.52 11.72 13.50
CA LEU A 181 5.86 11.77 14.07
C LEU A 181 6.19 10.55 14.95
N ASP A 182 5.21 10.00 15.65
CA ASP A 182 5.44 8.98 16.69
C ASP A 182 5.01 7.57 16.26
N SER A 183 5.10 7.23 14.96
CA SER A 183 4.62 5.94 14.45
C SER A 183 5.50 5.40 13.35
N SER A 184 5.66 4.08 13.30
CA SER A 184 6.44 3.42 12.25
C SER A 184 5.66 3.34 10.93
N ILE A 185 6.37 3.22 9.82
CA ILE A 185 5.81 3.03 8.48
C ILE A 185 4.94 1.76 8.40
N TYR A 186 5.22 0.76 9.23
CA TYR A 186 4.42 -0.46 9.37
C TYR A 186 3.13 -0.28 10.19
N GLU A 187 2.89 0.91 10.75
CA GLU A 187 1.66 1.25 11.47
C GLU A 187 0.82 2.27 10.70
N GLN A 188 1.49 3.25 10.09
CA GLN A 188 0.82 4.38 9.41
C GLN A 188 0.88 4.32 7.88
N GLY A 189 1.70 3.45 7.29
CA GLY A 189 2.02 3.52 5.87
C GLY A 189 2.71 4.83 5.52
N ALA A 190 2.26 5.48 4.45
CA ALA A 190 2.74 6.81 4.07
C ALA A 190 2.28 7.93 5.05
N GLY A 191 1.26 7.67 5.87
CA GLY A 191 0.77 8.59 6.88
C GLY A 191 -0.74 8.80 6.86
N PHE A 192 -1.17 9.89 7.50
CA PHE A 192 -2.57 10.30 7.58
C PHE A 192 -3.03 10.91 6.24
N LEU A 193 -4.17 10.42 5.73
CA LEU A 193 -4.86 10.97 4.56
C LEU A 193 -4.98 12.50 4.62
N ASP A 194 -4.42 13.16 3.60
CA ASP A 194 -4.70 14.55 3.27
C ASP A 194 -5.38 14.59 1.89
N VAL A 195 -6.67 14.93 1.88
CA VAL A 195 -7.49 14.91 0.67
C VAL A 195 -7.06 15.99 -0.32
N GLN A 196 -6.61 17.16 0.17
CA GLN A 196 -6.21 18.26 -0.71
C GLN A 196 -4.89 17.94 -1.39
N ALA A 197 -3.88 17.51 -0.64
CA ALA A 197 -2.58 17.14 -1.21
C ALA A 197 -2.72 15.93 -2.16
N SER A 198 -3.59 14.96 -1.84
CA SER A 198 -3.88 13.84 -2.74
C SER A 198 -4.59 14.28 -4.03
N LEU A 199 -5.46 15.31 -3.97
CA LEU A 199 -6.09 15.91 -5.14
C LEU A 199 -5.06 16.61 -6.02
N ASP A 200 -4.16 17.38 -5.43
CA ASP A 200 -3.10 18.08 -6.15
C ASP A 200 -2.18 17.10 -6.88
N GLU A 201 -1.84 15.96 -6.25
CA GLU A 201 -1.08 14.88 -6.92
C GLU A 201 -1.90 14.22 -8.03
N MET A 202 -3.19 13.95 -7.83
CA MET A 202 -4.05 13.36 -8.88
C MET A 202 -4.17 14.28 -10.11
N LEU A 203 -4.27 15.59 -9.90
CA LEU A 203 -4.26 16.59 -10.98
C LEU A 203 -2.88 16.69 -11.66
N THR A 204 -1.80 16.42 -10.92
CA THR A 204 -0.45 16.33 -11.48
C THR A 204 -0.33 15.10 -12.39
N ILE A 205 -0.86 13.95 -11.96
CA ILE A 205 -0.92 12.73 -12.78
C ILE A 205 -1.73 12.97 -14.07
N ASP A 206 -2.91 13.62 -14.00
CA ASP A 206 -3.69 13.95 -15.21
C ASP A 206 -2.91 14.86 -16.16
N LYS A 207 -2.17 15.84 -15.64
CA LYS A 207 -1.32 16.72 -16.46
C LYS A 207 -0.14 15.98 -17.07
N GLU A 208 0.55 15.13 -16.32
CA GLU A 208 1.66 14.30 -16.82
C GLU A 208 1.17 13.44 -17.97
N TYR A 209 0.06 12.74 -17.80
CA TYR A 209 -0.56 11.92 -18.84
C TYR A 209 -0.86 12.73 -20.12
N MET A 210 -1.36 13.96 -19.98
CA MET A 210 -1.69 14.84 -21.10
C MET A 210 -0.46 15.45 -21.79
N HIS A 211 0.54 15.89 -21.02
CA HIS A 211 1.71 16.60 -21.55
C HIS A 211 2.68 15.67 -22.26
N ASN A 212 2.69 14.41 -21.85
CA ASN A 212 3.62 13.42 -22.35
C ASN A 212 3.17 12.72 -23.64
N GLU A 213 2.03 13.09 -24.24
CA GLU A 213 1.43 12.37 -25.40
C GLU A 213 1.37 10.84 -25.21
N GLY A 214 1.33 10.36 -23.94
CA GLY A 214 1.42 8.94 -23.60
C GLY A 214 2.83 8.38 -23.33
N SER A 215 3.84 9.23 -23.03
CA SER A 215 5.13 8.76 -22.50
C SER A 215 5.00 8.19 -21.08
N GLU A 216 5.94 7.33 -20.70
CA GLU A 216 5.88 6.56 -19.45
C GLU A 216 5.94 7.49 -18.21
N MET A 217 4.89 7.45 -17.39
CA MET A 217 4.86 8.05 -16.07
C MET A 217 5.88 7.36 -15.15
N GLU A 218 6.41 8.11 -14.19
CA GLU A 218 7.36 7.59 -13.20
C GLU A 218 6.74 6.46 -12.37
N LEU A 219 7.54 5.42 -12.09
CA LEU A 219 7.18 4.37 -11.14
C LEU A 219 7.12 4.96 -9.73
N GLN A 220 6.10 4.58 -8.95
CA GLN A 220 6.01 4.96 -7.55
C GLN A 220 6.51 3.83 -6.65
N LEU A 221 7.31 4.17 -5.64
CA LEU A 221 7.84 3.21 -4.67
C LEU A 221 7.19 3.38 -3.29
N LEU A 222 6.98 2.27 -2.58
CA LEU A 222 6.63 2.23 -1.16
C LEU A 222 7.53 1.21 -0.44
N PRO A 223 8.45 1.65 0.43
CA PRO A 223 8.73 3.04 0.77
C PRO A 223 9.41 3.78 -0.40
N PHE A 224 9.27 5.11 -0.44
CA PHE A 224 9.90 5.94 -1.48
C PHE A 224 11.41 6.07 -1.30
N TYR A 225 11.90 5.92 -0.07
CA TYR A 225 13.31 5.88 0.28
C TYR A 225 13.53 4.94 1.46
N LEU A 226 14.78 4.57 1.70
CA LEU A 226 15.22 3.88 2.90
C LEU A 226 16.25 4.73 3.61
N ASP A 227 16.05 4.90 4.92
CA ASP A 227 16.98 5.64 5.78
C ASP A 227 17.22 4.82 7.04
N PHE A 228 18.49 4.47 7.23
CA PHE A 228 18.94 3.60 8.32
C PHE A 228 19.49 4.41 9.50
N THR A 229 19.46 5.75 9.43
CA THR A 229 19.90 6.64 10.50
C THR A 229 18.83 6.78 11.58
N THR A 230 19.27 7.16 12.78
CA THR A 230 18.35 7.33 13.91
C THR A 230 17.42 8.53 13.78
N GLU A 231 17.68 9.45 12.86
CA GLU A 231 16.86 10.65 12.63
C GLU A 231 15.48 10.30 12.06
N GLU A 232 15.40 9.24 11.26
CA GLU A 232 14.16 8.74 10.69
C GLU A 232 13.40 7.77 11.60
N CYS A 233 13.82 7.63 12.86
CA CYS A 233 13.03 6.90 13.85
C CYS A 233 11.91 7.77 14.44
N PRO A 234 10.71 7.22 14.69
CA PRO A 234 10.32 5.82 14.54
C PRO A 234 9.81 5.43 13.15
N TYR A 235 9.70 6.38 12.21
CA TYR A 235 9.09 6.14 10.91
C TYR A 235 9.72 4.95 10.17
N MET A 236 11.04 4.89 10.06
CA MET A 236 11.73 3.81 9.35
C MET A 236 12.10 2.62 10.28
N TRP A 237 11.49 2.50 11.47
CA TRP A 237 11.71 1.34 12.33
C TRP A 237 11.19 0.05 11.65
N PRO A 238 11.93 -1.09 11.71
CA PRO A 238 13.13 -1.34 12.51
C PRO A 238 14.46 -0.91 11.87
N PHE A 239 14.47 -0.49 10.61
CA PHE A 239 15.68 -0.22 9.84
C PHE A 239 16.49 0.98 10.37
N CYS A 240 15.84 2.03 10.87
CA CYS A 240 16.49 3.20 11.48
C CYS A 240 17.27 2.92 12.77
N LYS A 241 17.22 1.69 13.29
CA LYS A 241 17.94 1.22 14.49
C LYS A 241 19.01 0.17 14.18
N GLN A 242 19.29 -0.10 12.91
CA GLN A 242 20.23 -1.13 12.49
C GLN A 242 21.49 -0.51 11.89
N PRO A 243 22.61 -0.43 12.65
CA PRO A 243 23.88 0.02 12.09
C PRO A 243 24.43 -1.03 11.11
N PHE A 244 25.09 -0.56 10.06
CA PHE A 244 25.73 -1.39 9.05
C PHE A 244 27.19 -1.69 9.42
N TYR A 245 27.63 -2.93 9.24
CA TYR A 245 29.02 -3.34 9.43
C TYR A 245 29.37 -4.51 8.50
N ALA A 246 30.64 -4.66 8.11
CA ALA A 246 31.06 -5.61 7.07
C ALA A 246 30.72 -7.08 7.35
N THR A 247 30.57 -7.47 8.62
CA THR A 247 30.24 -8.84 9.03
C THR A 247 28.74 -9.09 9.23
N MET A 248 27.88 -8.09 9.01
CA MET A 248 26.44 -8.23 9.22
C MET A 248 25.78 -9.12 8.16
N GLN A 249 24.66 -9.74 8.52
CA GLN A 249 23.79 -10.35 7.51
C GLN A 249 23.10 -9.26 6.67
N PRO A 250 22.83 -9.51 5.37
CA PRO A 250 22.17 -8.53 4.53
C PRO A 250 20.82 -8.07 5.11
N VAL A 251 20.65 -6.76 5.25
CA VAL A 251 19.36 -6.17 5.59
C VAL A 251 18.46 -6.30 4.36
N SER A 252 17.31 -6.93 4.55
CA SER A 252 16.35 -7.18 3.49
C SER A 252 15.12 -6.31 3.67
N VAL A 253 14.73 -5.59 2.60
CA VAL A 253 13.53 -4.75 2.58
C VAL A 253 12.74 -5.07 1.33
N ASN A 254 11.42 -5.23 1.47
CA ASN A 254 10.56 -5.46 0.32
C ASN A 254 9.86 -4.14 -0.08
N VAL A 255 10.28 -3.60 -1.22
CA VAL A 255 9.76 -2.35 -1.79
C VAL A 255 8.62 -2.69 -2.73
N THR A 256 7.46 -2.08 -2.53
CA THR A 256 6.36 -2.18 -3.49
C THR A 256 6.60 -1.17 -4.61
N VAL A 257 6.71 -1.65 -5.83
CA VAL A 257 6.83 -0.86 -7.07
C VAL A 257 5.45 -0.78 -7.71
N LEU A 258 4.94 0.43 -7.93
CA LEU A 258 3.67 0.72 -8.57
C LEU A 258 3.98 1.23 -9.99
N ASN A 259 3.45 0.54 -11.01
CA ASN A 259 3.55 0.98 -12.39
C ASN A 259 2.21 1.52 -12.90
N PRO A 260 2.06 2.85 -13.03
CA PRO A 260 0.82 3.45 -13.53
C PRO A 260 0.60 3.26 -15.04
N ASN A 261 1.60 2.79 -15.78
CA ASN A 261 1.56 2.74 -17.26
C ASN A 261 0.95 1.47 -17.83
N SER A 262 1.07 0.33 -17.13
CA SER A 262 0.60 -0.96 -17.64
C SER A 262 0.26 -1.92 -16.52
N ALA A 263 -0.85 -2.65 -16.70
CA ALA A 263 -1.25 -3.76 -15.85
C ALA A 263 -0.34 -5.00 -15.99
N LEU A 264 0.54 -5.04 -16.99
CA LEU A 264 1.52 -6.11 -17.15
C LEU A 264 2.87 -5.50 -17.48
N SER A 265 3.87 -5.76 -16.64
CA SER A 265 5.21 -5.20 -16.82
C SER A 265 6.29 -6.24 -16.54
N GLU A 266 7.44 -6.08 -17.20
CA GLU A 266 8.63 -6.88 -16.98
C GLU A 266 9.80 -5.95 -16.66
N VAL A 267 10.58 -6.29 -15.65
CA VAL A 267 11.78 -5.53 -15.28
C VAL A 267 12.95 -6.08 -16.08
N LYS A 268 13.51 -5.26 -16.98
CA LYS A 268 14.66 -5.65 -17.81
C LYS A 268 15.97 -5.63 -17.05
N GLU A 269 16.19 -4.57 -16.27
CA GLU A 269 17.38 -4.43 -15.43
C GLU A 269 17.07 -3.59 -14.19
N VAL A 270 17.87 -3.79 -13.14
CA VAL A 270 17.93 -2.91 -11.97
C VAL A 270 19.38 -2.51 -11.82
N LEU A 271 19.66 -1.21 -11.93
CA LEU A 271 20.99 -0.65 -11.76
C LEU A 271 21.09 0.09 -10.43
N TRP A 272 22.10 -0.29 -9.63
CA TRP A 272 22.53 0.52 -8.50
C TRP A 272 23.48 1.61 -9.00
N VAL A 273 23.14 2.87 -8.71
CA VAL A 273 23.95 4.03 -9.05
C VAL A 273 24.27 4.78 -7.75
N PRO A 274 25.50 4.70 -7.23
CA PRO A 274 25.88 5.45 -6.03
C PRO A 274 25.84 6.95 -6.33
N SER A 275 25.09 7.71 -5.53
CA SER A 275 24.87 9.14 -5.75
C SER A 275 26.08 9.99 -5.33
N HIS A 276 26.67 9.72 -4.17
CA HIS A 276 27.82 10.45 -3.60
C HIS A 276 28.63 9.57 -2.64
N GLY A 277 29.97 9.70 -2.65
CA GLY A 277 30.87 9.01 -1.72
C GLY A 277 31.54 7.76 -2.29
N GLU A 278 32.22 7.01 -1.42
CA GLU A 278 32.79 5.70 -1.77
C GLU A 278 31.65 4.67 -1.92
N ASP A 279 31.73 3.84 -2.96
CA ASP A 279 30.76 2.76 -3.17
C ASP A 279 31.02 1.62 -2.18
N VAL A 280 30.51 1.78 -0.96
CA VAL A 280 30.76 0.88 0.19
C VAL A 280 29.68 -0.19 0.39
N LEU A 281 28.58 -0.12 -0.37
CA LEU A 281 27.45 -1.03 -0.24
C LEU A 281 27.43 -2.06 -1.37
N LEU A 282 27.08 -3.30 -1.02
CA LEU A 282 26.76 -4.35 -1.96
C LEU A 282 25.23 -4.51 -2.00
N MET A 283 24.67 -4.23 -3.17
CA MET A 283 23.23 -4.26 -3.44
C MET A 283 22.88 -5.51 -4.24
N HIS A 284 22.02 -6.36 -3.68
CA HIS A 284 21.38 -7.46 -4.40
C HIS A 284 19.87 -7.23 -4.46
N TYR A 285 19.23 -7.79 -5.48
CA TYR A 285 17.79 -7.69 -5.63
C TYR A 285 17.15 -9.04 -6.00
N THR A 286 15.90 -9.19 -5.59
CA THR A 286 15.02 -10.30 -5.95
C THR A 286 13.75 -9.72 -6.56
N LEU A 287 13.38 -10.21 -7.74
CA LEU A 287 12.21 -9.75 -8.49
C LEU A 287 11.35 -10.93 -8.95
N PRO A 288 10.01 -10.78 -8.98
CA PRO A 288 9.15 -11.69 -9.71
C PRO A 288 9.40 -11.57 -11.23
N PRO A 289 9.08 -12.60 -12.02
CA PRO A 289 9.26 -12.59 -13.47
C PRO A 289 8.41 -11.53 -14.19
N ARG A 290 7.33 -11.07 -13.55
CA ARG A 290 6.42 -10.04 -14.07
C ARG A 290 5.76 -9.31 -12.92
N PHE A 291 5.43 -8.04 -13.13
CA PHE A 291 4.50 -7.29 -12.30
C PHE A 291 3.11 -7.45 -12.91
N TRP A 292 2.18 -7.90 -12.08
CA TRP A 292 0.79 -8.09 -12.45
C TRP A 292 -0.08 -7.98 -11.19
N PRO A 293 -1.15 -7.16 -11.19
CA PRO A 293 -1.49 -6.20 -12.26
C PRO A 293 -0.58 -4.96 -12.29
N TRP A 294 -0.87 -3.95 -11.49
CA TRP A 294 -0.23 -2.63 -11.57
C TRP A 294 0.93 -2.46 -10.59
N ALA A 295 1.25 -3.51 -9.84
CA ALA A 295 2.28 -3.47 -8.82
C ALA A 295 3.13 -4.75 -8.77
N GLY A 296 4.33 -4.61 -8.20
CA GLY A 296 5.28 -5.69 -7.98
C GLY A 296 6.10 -5.50 -6.71
N GLY A 297 6.61 -6.59 -6.16
CA GLY A 297 7.56 -6.56 -5.05
C GLY A 297 8.99 -6.58 -5.56
N LEU A 298 9.82 -5.67 -5.08
CA LEU A 298 11.27 -5.65 -5.24
C LEU A 298 11.90 -5.94 -3.88
N GLY A 299 12.44 -7.15 -3.72
CA GLY A 299 13.25 -7.50 -2.56
C GLY A 299 14.62 -6.89 -2.71
N LEU A 300 14.97 -5.93 -1.86
CA LEU A 300 16.29 -5.29 -1.82
C LEU A 300 17.09 -5.89 -0.67
N HIS A 301 18.30 -6.36 -0.94
CA HIS A 301 19.21 -6.96 0.03
C HIS A 301 20.50 -6.15 0.07
N ILE A 302 20.77 -5.54 1.23
CA ILE A 302 21.83 -4.53 1.39
C ILE A 302 22.86 -5.06 2.38
N SER A 303 24.12 -5.05 1.98
CA SER A 303 25.26 -5.41 2.83
C SER A 303 26.41 -4.43 2.64
N VAL A 304 27.34 -4.39 3.57
CA VAL A 304 28.58 -3.61 3.42
C VAL A 304 29.60 -4.48 2.67
N LYS A 305 30.30 -3.89 1.71
CA LYS A 305 31.36 -4.60 0.99
C LYS A 305 32.46 -5.03 1.96
N PRO A 306 33.00 -6.25 1.86
CA PRO A 306 34.07 -6.72 2.75
C PRO A 306 35.30 -5.80 2.77
N GLU A 307 35.64 -5.21 1.62
CA GLU A 307 36.73 -4.24 1.47
C GLU A 307 36.49 -2.89 2.17
N SER A 308 35.25 -2.62 2.59
CA SER A 308 34.84 -1.38 3.27
C SER A 308 34.72 -1.52 4.79
N ASP A 309 35.29 -2.56 5.40
CA ASP A 309 35.27 -2.78 6.87
C ASP A 309 35.88 -1.63 7.69
N GLY A 310 36.82 -0.87 7.10
CA GLY A 310 37.43 0.29 7.74
C GLY A 310 36.64 1.60 7.58
N PHE A 311 35.54 1.60 6.83
CA PHE A 311 34.74 2.81 6.58
C PHE A 311 33.90 3.18 7.80
N ASN A 312 33.88 4.47 8.16
CA ASN A 312 33.06 5.00 9.24
C ASN A 312 32.37 6.29 8.75
N GLY A 313 31.04 6.32 8.80
CA GLY A 313 30.21 7.40 8.28
C GLY A 313 28.75 7.26 8.71
#